data_AF-A0A317PII4-F1
#
_entry.id   AF-A0A317PII4-F1
#
_cell.length_a   1.000
_cell.length_b   1.000
_cell.length_c   1.000
_cell.angle_alpha   90.00
_cell.angle_beta   90.00
_cell.angle_gamma   90.00
#
_symmetry.space_group_name_H-M   'P 1'
#
loop_
_entity.id
_entity.type
_entity.pdbx_description
1 polymer ?
#
loop_
_entity_poly.entity_id
_entity_poly.type
_entity_poly.pdbx_seq_one_letter_code
_entity_poly.pdbx_strand_id
1 'polypeptide(L)'
;MPSAVRRGSAEKRATSPGLTCLSQLRGLSRKGIRECDFPLRKVRDVPQHASPLRLFQNAPFRALWTATLASNLGGLIQAVGAGWMMTSIATSSDMVALVQASTALPIMLFSLPAGALADGLDRRKIMLTAQIFMLLVSVALTVCAYTDLLTPWLLLGFTFLIGCGTALHNPSWQSSMGDIVPREDLPSAVLVNSMGFNLMRSVGPAIGGAVVAAIGAAAAFAINAASYLTLIIALLRWTPLRPAATLPREAFAPAVAAGLRYVAMSPNLVKVMFRGFLFGFTAIAVLALLPLVARNLLGGSALTYGIMLGCFGFGAIGGAFASGPLRERYSNETIVRSAFLVFSAAVVVLGLSREIWLSCLTLLFCGACWVMALSLFNATVQLSTPRWVVGRALALYQTATFGGMAGGSWLWGTIADSHGSDRALLISGAWLVLGALVGLRLPLPEFEGNNFDPLDRFSEPQLRLDLKYRSGPIMIMVDYDIAQENVPAFLAAMAARRRIRIRDGARQWALLRDLENPDIWTETYHVATWIEYVRHNQRRTKADAESAERLRALHKGDRPPHVHRMIERQTVPLRDDMPLKDHPDMH
;
A
#
# COMPACT_ATOMS: atom_id res chain seq x y z
N MET A 1 -13.31 75.36 -10.60
CA MET A 1 -14.41 74.50 -11.11
C MET A 1 -13.80 73.28 -11.78
N PRO A 2 -13.88 72.06 -11.20
CA PRO A 2 -13.62 70.80 -11.91
C PRO A 2 -14.96 70.05 -12.11
N SER A 3 -15.34 69.69 -13.35
CA SER A 3 -14.95 68.53 -14.16
C SER A 3 -15.89 67.31 -14.00
N ALA A 4 -16.53 66.97 -15.12
CA ALA A 4 -17.43 65.86 -15.42
C ALA A 4 -16.73 64.47 -15.32
N VAL A 5 -17.30 63.24 -15.33
CA VAL A 5 -18.55 62.61 -15.79
C VAL A 5 -18.77 61.29 -14.99
N ARG A 6 -20.03 60.88 -14.82
CA ARG A 6 -20.53 59.60 -14.26
C ARG A 6 -20.17 58.34 -15.08
N ARG A 7 -19.92 57.22 -14.39
CA ARG A 7 -20.54 55.89 -14.64
C ARG A 7 -20.42 55.02 -13.38
N GLY A 8 -21.55 54.61 -12.83
CA GLY A 8 -21.64 53.76 -11.64
C GLY A 8 -21.69 52.28 -12.00
N SER A 9 -20.92 51.47 -11.26
CA SER A 9 -21.04 50.01 -11.19
C SER A 9 -21.37 49.62 -9.76
N ALA A 10 -22.40 48.78 -9.61
CA ALA A 10 -22.86 48.26 -8.33
C ALA A 10 -21.95 47.13 -7.85
N GLU A 11 -21.31 47.32 -6.70
CA GLU A 11 -20.48 46.31 -6.03
C GLU A 11 -21.28 45.71 -4.86
N LYS A 12 -21.75 44.46 -5.01
CA LYS A 12 -22.43 43.70 -3.96
C LYS A 12 -21.42 43.24 -2.90
N ARG A 13 -21.39 43.90 -1.74
CA ARG A 13 -20.76 43.38 -0.52
C ARG A 13 -21.59 42.23 0.05
N ALA A 14 -21.00 41.04 0.13
CA ALA A 14 -21.50 39.94 0.94
C ALA A 14 -21.11 40.17 2.41
N THR A 15 -22.06 40.60 3.23
CA THR A 15 -21.94 40.65 4.68
C THR A 15 -22.21 39.26 5.26
N SER A 16 -21.30 38.76 6.12
CA SER A 16 -21.43 37.46 6.78
C SER A 16 -22.57 37.46 7.79
N PRO A 17 -23.48 36.45 7.81
CA PRO A 17 -24.52 36.34 8.82
C PRO A 17 -23.97 35.55 10.02
N GLY A 18 -23.16 36.19 10.86
CA GLY A 18 -22.49 35.50 11.97
C GLY A 18 -22.46 36.24 13.31
N LEU A 19 -22.79 37.53 13.36
CA LEU A 19 -22.57 38.34 14.57
C LEU A 19 -23.80 38.98 15.19
N THR A 20 -25.00 38.76 14.65
CA THR A 20 -26.23 39.43 15.16
C THR A 20 -27.06 38.57 16.12
N CYS A 21 -26.65 37.34 16.45
CA CYS A 21 -27.44 36.42 17.27
C CYS A 21 -27.04 36.39 18.77
N LEU A 22 -25.84 36.86 19.11
CA LEU A 22 -25.31 36.78 20.49
C LEU A 22 -25.79 37.90 21.42
N SER A 23 -26.40 38.97 20.91
CA SER A 23 -26.91 40.07 21.73
C SER A 23 -28.34 39.89 22.22
N GLN A 24 -29.10 38.90 21.72
CA GLN A 24 -30.50 38.67 22.10
C GLN A 24 -30.72 37.55 23.13
N LEU A 25 -29.68 36.81 23.53
CA LEU A 25 -29.82 35.67 24.45
C LEU A 25 -29.60 36.00 25.94
N ARG A 26 -29.55 37.27 26.34
CA ARG A 26 -29.35 37.68 27.75
C ARG A 26 -30.63 37.83 28.60
N GLY A 27 -31.80 37.39 28.11
CA GLY A 27 -33.08 37.67 28.79
C GLY A 27 -34.07 36.52 28.96
N LEU A 28 -33.78 35.27 28.60
CA LEU A 28 -34.80 34.21 28.57
C LEU A 28 -34.66 33.20 29.73
N SER A 29 -35.72 33.12 30.53
CA SER A 29 -35.92 32.17 31.63
C SER A 29 -35.94 30.71 31.16
N ARG A 30 -35.46 29.80 32.02
CA ARG A 30 -35.28 28.33 31.80
C ARG A 30 -36.51 27.56 31.29
N LYS A 31 -37.70 28.16 31.20
CA LYS A 31 -38.90 27.53 30.62
C LYS A 31 -39.10 27.74 29.11
N GLY A 32 -38.38 28.67 28.48
CA GLY A 32 -38.52 28.96 27.04
C GLY A 32 -37.60 28.16 26.09
N ILE A 33 -36.78 27.24 26.62
CA ILE A 33 -35.79 26.49 25.84
C ILE A 33 -36.40 25.25 25.14
N ARG A 34 -37.68 24.92 25.39
CA ARG A 34 -38.31 23.70 24.87
C ARG A 34 -38.99 23.82 23.50
N GLU A 35 -39.00 24.99 22.86
CA GLU A 35 -39.70 25.21 21.57
C GLU A 35 -38.83 25.86 20.49
N CYS A 36 -37.50 25.72 20.56
CA CYS A 36 -36.65 26.00 19.40
C CYS A 36 -36.62 24.78 18.48
N ASP A 37 -37.63 24.67 17.63
CA ASP A 37 -37.61 23.82 16.44
C ASP A 37 -36.49 24.29 15.51
N PHE A 38 -35.28 23.76 15.73
CA PHE A 38 -34.23 23.80 14.74
C PHE A 38 -34.71 22.97 13.56
N PRO A 39 -34.79 23.52 12.33
CA PRO A 39 -34.94 22.67 11.16
C PRO A 39 -33.66 21.84 11.10
N LEU A 40 -33.74 20.59 11.57
CA LEU A 40 -32.78 19.56 11.26
C LEU A 40 -32.73 19.52 9.74
N ARG A 41 -31.74 20.22 9.18
CA ARG A 41 -31.39 20.13 7.78
C ARG A 41 -31.12 18.66 7.58
N LYS A 42 -32.10 17.94 6.99
CA LYS A 42 -31.98 16.54 6.57
C LYS A 42 -30.56 16.42 6.04
N VAL A 43 -29.71 15.67 6.76
CA VAL A 43 -28.49 15.14 6.18
C VAL A 43 -29.01 14.46 4.93
N ARG A 44 -28.71 15.04 3.76
CA ARG A 44 -29.12 14.43 2.49
C ARG A 44 -28.68 12.99 2.60
N ASP A 45 -29.66 12.09 2.55
CA ASP A 45 -29.41 10.66 2.44
C ASP A 45 -28.29 10.51 1.42
N VAL A 46 -27.11 10.03 1.86
CA VAL A 46 -26.05 9.65 0.95
C VAL A 46 -26.71 8.62 0.04
N PRO A 47 -26.86 8.87 -1.28
CA PRO A 47 -27.57 7.94 -2.13
C PRO A 47 -26.87 6.58 -2.04
N GLN A 48 -27.51 5.67 -1.33
CA GLN A 48 -27.11 4.28 -1.26
C GLN A 48 -27.26 3.72 -2.68
N HIS A 49 -26.13 3.31 -3.24
CA HIS A 49 -25.99 2.64 -4.54
C HIS A 49 -26.26 3.53 -5.76
N ALA A 50 -25.38 4.51 -6.02
CA ALA A 50 -25.20 5.00 -7.39
C ALA A 50 -24.87 3.80 -8.29
N SER A 51 -25.72 3.54 -9.29
CA SER A 51 -25.54 2.43 -10.23
C SER A 51 -24.12 2.47 -10.83
N PRO A 52 -23.38 1.34 -10.87
CA PRO A 52 -22.05 1.26 -11.47
C PRO A 52 -21.99 1.80 -12.90
N LEU A 53 -23.13 1.78 -13.62
CA LEU A 53 -23.26 2.30 -14.98
C LEU A 53 -23.06 3.81 -15.08
N ARG A 54 -23.27 4.58 -14.00
CA ARG A 54 -23.02 6.03 -13.95
C ARG A 54 -21.54 6.35 -14.14
N LEU A 55 -20.64 5.46 -13.72
CA LEU A 55 -19.19 5.62 -13.94
C LEU A 55 -18.84 5.66 -15.43
N PHE A 56 -19.51 4.83 -16.24
CA PHE A 56 -19.27 4.78 -17.68
C PHE A 56 -19.81 6.00 -18.44
N GLN A 57 -20.59 6.86 -17.79
CA GLN A 57 -20.99 8.16 -18.33
C GLN A 57 -19.86 9.20 -18.22
N ASN A 58 -18.93 9.02 -17.26
CA ASN A 58 -17.72 9.84 -17.15
C ASN A 58 -16.73 9.42 -18.26
N ALA A 59 -16.62 10.26 -19.30
CA ALA A 59 -15.81 9.97 -20.47
C ALA A 59 -14.31 9.74 -20.15
N PRO A 60 -13.64 10.57 -19.31
CA PRO A 60 -12.30 10.28 -18.80
C PRO A 60 -12.17 8.91 -18.14
N PHE A 61 -13.10 8.56 -17.25
CA PHE A 61 -13.09 7.25 -16.57
C PHE A 61 -13.20 6.12 -17.58
N ARG A 62 -14.20 6.16 -18.45
CA ARG A 62 -14.43 5.13 -19.47
C ARG A 62 -13.22 4.93 -20.36
N ALA A 63 -12.62 6.02 -20.86
CA ALA A 63 -11.46 5.95 -21.76
C ALA A 63 -10.21 5.39 -21.07
N LEU A 64 -9.90 5.84 -19.85
CA LEU A 64 -8.73 5.36 -19.11
C LEU A 64 -8.92 3.91 -18.63
N TRP A 65 -10.13 3.55 -18.20
CA TRP A 65 -10.44 2.20 -17.74
C TRP A 65 -10.35 1.18 -18.87
N THR A 66 -10.95 1.44 -20.04
CA THR A 66 -10.86 0.51 -21.18
C THR A 66 -9.43 0.39 -21.69
N ALA A 67 -8.69 1.49 -21.78
CA ALA A 67 -7.29 1.47 -22.19
C ALA A 67 -6.40 0.73 -21.18
N THR A 68 -6.68 0.84 -19.88
CA THR A 68 -5.97 0.09 -18.84
C THR A 68 -6.28 -1.39 -18.92
N LEU A 69 -7.52 -1.78 -19.22
CA LEU A 69 -7.85 -3.20 -19.45
C LEU A 69 -7.14 -3.76 -20.69
N ALA A 70 -7.11 -3.01 -21.79
CA ALA A 70 -6.38 -3.41 -22.99
C ALA A 70 -4.87 -3.59 -22.69
N SER A 71 -4.27 -2.65 -21.95
CA SER A 71 -2.86 -2.73 -21.55
C SER A 71 -2.59 -3.91 -20.59
N ASN A 72 -3.47 -4.16 -19.62
CA ASN A 72 -3.34 -5.31 -18.73
C ASN A 72 -3.48 -6.64 -19.49
N LEU A 73 -4.39 -6.72 -20.45
CA LEU A 73 -4.54 -7.89 -21.31
C LEU A 73 -3.27 -8.15 -22.13
N GLY A 74 -2.73 -7.11 -22.77
CA GLY A 74 -1.46 -7.17 -23.49
C GLY A 74 -0.33 -7.70 -22.60
N GLY A 75 -0.22 -7.18 -21.38
CA GLY A 75 0.81 -7.61 -20.43
C GLY A 75 0.70 -9.09 -20.06
N LEU A 76 -0.52 -9.61 -19.88
CA LEU A 76 -0.77 -11.03 -19.62
C LEU A 76 -0.44 -11.90 -20.83
N ILE A 77 -0.79 -11.46 -22.04
CA ILE A 77 -0.44 -12.15 -23.28
C ILE A 77 1.08 -12.23 -23.43
N GLN A 78 1.80 -11.13 -23.16
CA GLN A 78 3.26 -11.15 -23.14
C GLN A 78 3.80 -12.10 -22.07
N ALA A 79 3.27 -12.12 -20.85
CA ALA A 79 3.74 -12.99 -19.79
C ALA A 79 3.63 -14.48 -20.18
N VAL A 80 2.53 -14.86 -20.84
CA VAL A 80 2.37 -16.20 -21.42
C VAL A 80 3.40 -16.44 -22.52
N GLY A 81 3.54 -15.49 -23.45
CA GLY A 81 4.53 -15.56 -24.52
C GLY A 81 5.96 -15.73 -24.00
N ALA A 82 6.35 -14.98 -22.98
CA ALA A 82 7.68 -15.02 -22.39
C ALA A 82 7.95 -16.34 -21.66
N GLY A 83 6.98 -16.79 -20.84
CA GLY A 83 7.09 -18.07 -20.15
C GLY A 83 7.20 -19.25 -21.12
N TRP A 84 6.40 -19.26 -22.19
CA TRP A 84 6.44 -20.33 -23.20
C TRP A 84 7.68 -20.25 -24.08
N MET A 85 8.02 -19.06 -24.60
CA MET A 85 9.21 -18.83 -25.42
C MET A 85 10.48 -19.27 -24.69
N MET A 86 10.58 -19.00 -23.38
CA MET A 86 11.71 -19.45 -22.59
C MET A 86 11.87 -20.97 -22.61
N THR A 87 10.77 -21.74 -22.59
CA THR A 87 10.90 -23.20 -22.72
C THR A 87 11.52 -23.61 -24.07
N SER A 88 11.27 -22.86 -25.13
CA SER A 88 11.77 -23.17 -26.48
C SER A 88 13.24 -22.80 -26.67
N ILE A 89 13.70 -21.72 -26.03
CA ILE A 89 15.07 -21.18 -26.22
C ILE A 89 16.05 -21.57 -25.11
N ALA A 90 15.56 -21.95 -23.92
CA ALA A 90 16.40 -22.37 -22.81
C ALA A 90 16.62 -23.87 -22.81
N THR A 91 17.83 -24.28 -22.44
CA THR A 91 18.21 -25.68 -22.23
C THR A 91 17.98 -26.14 -20.79
N SER A 92 17.86 -25.19 -19.85
CA SER A 92 17.75 -25.45 -18.42
C SER A 92 16.42 -24.96 -17.84
N SER A 93 15.93 -25.67 -16.82
CA SER A 93 14.64 -25.38 -16.16
C SER A 93 14.70 -24.13 -15.28
N ASP A 94 15.88 -23.77 -14.80
CA ASP A 94 16.11 -22.57 -13.98
C ASP A 94 15.79 -21.28 -14.75
N MET A 95 16.17 -21.20 -16.03
CA MET A 95 15.92 -20.06 -16.90
C MET A 95 14.43 -19.81 -17.12
N VAL A 96 13.63 -20.88 -17.22
CA VAL A 96 12.17 -20.79 -17.32
C VAL A 96 11.58 -20.18 -16.04
N ALA A 97 12.02 -20.66 -14.88
CA ALA A 97 11.57 -20.11 -13.60
C ALA A 97 12.03 -18.66 -13.38
N LEU A 98 13.22 -18.30 -13.88
CA LEU A 98 13.76 -16.94 -13.80
C LEU A 98 12.90 -15.92 -14.56
N VAL A 99 12.06 -16.30 -15.53
CA VAL A 99 11.09 -15.38 -16.16
C VAL A 99 10.16 -14.79 -15.10
N GLN A 100 9.74 -15.62 -14.15
CA GLN A 100 8.88 -15.17 -13.06
C GLN A 100 9.65 -14.32 -12.04
N ALA A 101 10.93 -14.63 -11.81
CA ALA A 101 11.83 -13.78 -11.03
C ALA A 101 12.01 -12.40 -11.66
N SER A 102 12.29 -12.31 -12.98
CA SER A 102 12.41 -11.06 -13.73
C SER A 102 11.16 -10.20 -13.67
N THR A 103 9.98 -10.81 -13.54
CA THR A 103 8.73 -10.06 -13.36
C THR A 103 8.56 -9.54 -11.92
N ALA A 104 8.97 -10.32 -10.92
CA ALA A 104 8.78 -9.98 -9.51
C ALA A 104 9.85 -9.02 -8.95
N LEU A 105 11.09 -9.16 -9.41
CA LEU A 105 12.26 -8.46 -8.90
C LEU A 105 12.20 -6.94 -9.08
N PRO A 106 11.69 -6.37 -10.19
CA PRO A 106 11.47 -4.94 -10.30
C PRO A 106 10.51 -4.39 -9.24
N ILE A 107 9.42 -5.09 -8.96
CA ILE A 107 8.45 -4.67 -7.94
C ILE A 107 9.12 -4.71 -6.56
N MET A 108 9.92 -5.74 -6.28
CA MET A 108 10.70 -5.82 -5.05
C MET A 108 11.64 -4.62 -4.87
N LEU A 109 12.41 -4.28 -5.90
CA LEU A 109 13.40 -3.20 -5.86
C LEU A 109 12.78 -1.80 -5.84
N PHE A 110 11.70 -1.60 -6.61
CA PHE A 110 11.18 -0.27 -6.90
C PHE A 110 9.87 0.08 -6.18
N SER A 111 9.26 -0.80 -5.39
CA SER A 111 8.00 -0.50 -4.67
C SER A 111 8.06 0.78 -3.82
N LEU A 112 9.13 0.97 -3.05
CA LEU A 112 9.38 2.13 -2.19
C LEU A 112 9.62 3.43 -2.98
N PRO A 113 10.60 3.49 -3.90
CA PRO A 113 10.84 4.71 -4.67
C PRO A 113 9.67 5.04 -5.60
N ALA A 114 9.02 4.05 -6.21
CA ALA A 114 7.88 4.30 -7.11
C ALA A 114 6.69 4.94 -6.37
N GLY A 115 6.38 4.49 -5.15
CA GLY A 115 5.34 5.10 -4.33
C GLY A 115 5.63 6.57 -4.01
N ALA A 116 6.86 6.89 -3.62
CA ALA A 116 7.24 8.27 -3.34
C ALA A 116 7.28 9.17 -4.56
N LEU A 117 7.68 8.64 -5.72
CA LEU A 117 7.59 9.35 -6.98
C LEU A 117 6.12 9.67 -7.29
N ALA A 118 5.21 8.72 -7.12
CA ALA A 118 3.76 8.91 -7.33
C ALA A 118 3.13 9.96 -6.41
N ASP A 119 3.68 10.16 -5.19
CA ASP A 119 3.23 11.20 -4.25
C ASP A 119 3.89 12.57 -4.53
N GLY A 120 5.13 12.55 -5.01
CA GLY A 120 5.98 13.73 -5.19
C GLY A 120 5.86 14.41 -6.55
N LEU A 121 5.60 13.67 -7.61
CA LEU A 121 5.56 14.16 -8.98
C LEU A 121 4.14 14.12 -9.56
N ASP A 122 4.01 14.65 -10.76
CA ASP A 122 2.77 14.59 -11.53
C ASP A 122 2.51 13.16 -12.00
N ARG A 123 1.49 12.50 -11.43
CA ARG A 123 1.12 11.10 -11.69
C ARG A 123 0.95 10.81 -13.18
N ARG A 124 0.35 11.75 -13.93
CA ARG A 124 0.17 11.63 -15.38
C ARG A 124 1.50 11.54 -16.11
N LYS A 125 2.49 12.35 -15.72
CA LYS A 125 3.82 12.33 -16.33
C LYS A 125 4.53 11.02 -16.02
N ILE A 126 4.46 10.55 -14.77
CA ILE A 126 5.05 9.26 -14.38
C ILE A 126 4.46 8.12 -15.19
N MET A 127 3.12 8.06 -15.29
CA MET A 127 2.44 7.04 -16.06
C MET A 127 2.83 7.09 -17.55
N LEU A 128 2.86 8.28 -18.17
CA LEU A 128 3.28 8.43 -19.56
C LEU A 128 4.72 7.97 -19.79
N THR A 129 5.65 8.38 -18.92
CA THR A 129 7.06 7.95 -19.01
C THR A 129 7.19 6.44 -18.88
N ALA A 130 6.48 5.83 -17.91
CA ALA A 130 6.49 4.38 -17.73
C ALA A 130 5.91 3.65 -18.96
N GLN A 131 4.80 4.14 -19.51
CA GLN A 131 4.14 3.53 -20.67
C GLN A 131 4.97 3.64 -21.95
N ILE A 132 5.58 4.81 -22.20
CA ILE A 132 6.49 5.00 -23.34
C ILE A 132 7.71 4.07 -23.21
N PHE A 133 8.28 3.97 -22.00
CA PHE A 133 9.39 3.06 -21.74
C PHE A 133 9.01 1.60 -22.01
N MET A 134 7.88 1.13 -21.46
CA MET A 134 7.41 -0.25 -21.71
C MET A 134 7.11 -0.51 -23.19
N LEU A 135 6.55 0.48 -23.91
CA LEU A 135 6.33 0.41 -25.36
C LEU A 135 7.66 0.20 -26.09
N LEU A 136 8.66 1.04 -25.86
CA LEU A 136 9.96 0.95 -26.54
C LEU A 136 10.64 -0.40 -26.26
N VAL A 137 10.64 -0.84 -25.00
CA VAL A 137 11.22 -2.11 -24.60
C VAL A 137 10.46 -3.30 -25.21
N SER A 138 9.13 -3.23 -25.30
CA SER A 138 8.31 -4.30 -25.90
C SER A 138 8.43 -4.35 -27.41
N VAL A 139 8.61 -3.21 -28.08
CA VAL A 139 8.93 -3.16 -29.52
C VAL A 139 10.30 -3.79 -29.75
N ALA A 140 11.32 -3.45 -28.95
CA ALA A 140 12.64 -4.07 -29.05
C ALA A 140 12.58 -5.60 -28.82
N LEU A 141 11.86 -6.05 -27.80
CA LEU A 141 11.62 -7.48 -27.54
C LEU A 141 10.94 -8.16 -28.73
N THR A 142 9.91 -7.53 -29.31
CA THR A 142 9.18 -8.04 -30.47
C THR A 142 10.11 -8.19 -31.69
N VAL A 143 10.92 -7.17 -31.98
CA VAL A 143 11.87 -7.19 -33.09
C VAL A 143 12.89 -8.29 -32.89
N CYS A 144 13.52 -8.38 -31.71
CA CYS A 144 14.48 -9.45 -31.41
C CYS A 144 13.87 -10.85 -31.51
N ALA A 145 12.61 -11.01 -31.10
CA ALA A 145 11.89 -12.28 -31.21
C ALA A 145 11.54 -12.64 -32.66
N TYR A 146 11.28 -11.65 -33.52
CA TYR A 146 10.97 -11.86 -34.94
C TYR A 146 12.21 -12.11 -35.80
N THR A 147 13.36 -11.54 -35.42
CA THR A 147 14.64 -11.73 -36.13
C THR A 147 15.45 -12.91 -35.59
N ASP A 148 14.87 -13.75 -34.74
CA ASP A 148 15.51 -14.91 -34.09
C ASP A 148 16.81 -14.58 -33.32
N LEU A 149 16.98 -13.32 -32.89
CA LEU A 149 18.12 -12.86 -32.09
C LEU A 149 17.92 -13.05 -30.58
N LEU A 150 16.75 -13.55 -30.18
CA LEU A 150 16.35 -13.60 -28.78
C LEU A 150 17.03 -14.75 -28.03
N THR A 151 17.96 -14.41 -27.14
CA THR A 151 18.58 -15.37 -26.21
C THR A 151 17.82 -15.42 -24.86
N PRO A 152 18.00 -16.48 -24.05
CA PRO A 152 17.39 -16.55 -22.71
C PRO A 152 17.66 -15.31 -21.85
N TRP A 153 18.91 -14.84 -21.81
CA TRP A 153 19.28 -13.64 -21.04
C TRP A 153 18.64 -12.36 -21.57
N LEU A 154 18.51 -12.21 -22.90
CA LEU A 154 17.81 -11.07 -23.49
C LEU A 154 16.33 -11.08 -23.12
N LEU A 155 15.66 -12.24 -23.18
CA LEU A 155 14.27 -12.37 -22.77
C LEU A 155 14.09 -12.02 -21.28
N LEU A 156 14.96 -12.52 -20.39
CA LEU A 156 14.95 -12.16 -18.97
C LEU A 156 15.15 -10.64 -18.75
N GLY A 157 16.09 -10.04 -19.49
CA GLY A 157 16.39 -8.61 -19.44
C GLY A 157 15.21 -7.75 -19.89
N PHE A 158 14.60 -8.07 -21.03
CA PHE A 158 13.40 -7.36 -21.51
C PHE A 158 12.22 -7.52 -20.53
N THR A 159 12.00 -8.72 -20.00
CA THR A 159 10.94 -8.98 -19.02
C THR A 159 11.16 -8.17 -17.75
N PHE A 160 12.41 -8.08 -17.28
CA PHE A 160 12.81 -7.25 -16.15
C PHE A 160 12.55 -5.76 -16.41
N LEU A 161 12.99 -5.23 -17.56
CA LEU A 161 12.79 -3.83 -17.94
C LEU A 161 11.29 -3.49 -18.03
N ILE A 162 10.47 -4.36 -18.61
CA ILE A 162 9.01 -4.16 -18.67
C ILE A 162 8.42 -4.18 -17.25
N GLY A 163 8.91 -5.06 -16.38
CA GLY A 163 8.56 -5.07 -14.96
C GLY A 163 8.95 -3.78 -14.23
N CYS A 164 10.09 -3.14 -14.56
CA CYS A 164 10.48 -1.83 -14.02
C CYS A 164 9.47 -0.74 -14.39
N GLY A 165 9.04 -0.71 -15.65
CA GLY A 165 7.97 0.20 -16.09
C GLY A 165 6.66 -0.05 -15.35
N THR A 166 6.30 -1.31 -15.15
CA THR A 166 5.10 -1.72 -14.40
C THR A 166 5.17 -1.29 -12.92
N ALA A 167 6.34 -1.46 -12.28
CA ALA A 167 6.57 -1.05 -10.90
C ALA A 167 6.42 0.47 -10.72
N LEU A 168 6.82 1.27 -11.72
CA LEU A 168 6.64 2.72 -11.71
C LEU A 168 5.20 3.14 -12.02
N HIS A 169 4.54 2.44 -12.95
CA HIS A 169 3.18 2.73 -13.39
C HIS A 169 2.12 2.49 -12.30
N ASN A 170 2.19 1.34 -11.63
CA ASN A 170 1.09 0.85 -10.77
C ASN A 170 0.73 1.79 -9.60
N PRO A 171 1.68 2.32 -8.80
CA PRO A 171 1.35 3.22 -7.70
C PRO A 171 0.72 4.54 -8.20
N SER A 172 1.20 5.04 -9.33
CA SER A 172 0.66 6.25 -9.97
C SER A 172 -0.77 6.02 -10.49
N TRP A 173 -1.05 4.86 -11.06
CA TRP A 173 -2.40 4.49 -11.49
C TRP A 173 -3.36 4.37 -10.31
N GLN A 174 -3.00 3.63 -9.26
CA GLN A 174 -3.87 3.44 -8.09
C GLN A 174 -4.21 4.76 -7.40
N SER A 175 -3.25 5.67 -7.29
CA SER A 175 -3.46 6.99 -6.68
C SER A 175 -4.23 7.97 -7.58
N SER A 176 -4.20 7.79 -8.90
CA SER A 176 -4.93 8.63 -9.85
C SER A 176 -6.44 8.36 -9.89
N MET A 177 -6.92 7.25 -9.31
CA MET A 177 -8.35 6.91 -9.34
C MET A 177 -9.21 8.03 -8.72
N GLY A 178 -8.75 8.66 -7.64
CA GLY A 178 -9.41 9.80 -6.99
C GLY A 178 -9.33 11.12 -7.78
N ASP A 179 -8.44 11.22 -8.76
CA ASP A 179 -8.32 12.38 -9.65
C ASP A 179 -9.26 12.25 -10.87
N ILE A 180 -9.76 11.04 -11.14
CA ILE A 180 -10.60 10.71 -12.31
C ILE A 180 -12.08 10.77 -11.98
N VAL A 181 -12.48 10.28 -10.79
CA VAL A 181 -13.88 10.22 -10.36
C VAL A 181 -14.13 11.05 -9.10
N PRO A 182 -15.34 11.63 -8.95
CA PRO A 182 -15.75 12.26 -7.69
C PRO A 182 -15.61 11.30 -6.50
N ARG A 183 -15.41 11.87 -5.30
CA ARG A 183 -15.20 11.07 -4.07
C ARG A 183 -16.35 10.11 -3.75
N GLU A 184 -17.57 10.49 -4.07
CA GLU A 184 -18.78 9.66 -3.91
C GLU A 184 -18.79 8.40 -4.80
N ASP A 185 -18.15 8.47 -5.96
CA ASP A 185 -18.10 7.39 -6.94
C ASP A 185 -16.83 6.51 -6.80
N LEU A 186 -15.89 6.91 -5.93
CA LEU A 186 -14.60 6.25 -5.77
C LEU A 186 -14.72 4.76 -5.36
N PRO A 187 -15.57 4.35 -4.40
CA PRO A 187 -15.71 2.93 -4.04
C PRO A 187 -16.18 2.08 -5.22
N SER A 188 -17.17 2.57 -5.98
CA SER A 188 -17.69 1.90 -7.18
C SER A 188 -16.61 1.80 -8.26
N ALA A 189 -15.81 2.84 -8.47
CA ALA A 189 -14.71 2.83 -9.42
C ALA A 189 -13.62 1.80 -9.05
N VAL A 190 -13.26 1.72 -7.75
CA VAL A 190 -12.32 0.73 -7.24
C VAL A 190 -12.84 -0.70 -7.44
N LEU A 191 -14.14 -0.93 -7.21
CA LEU A 191 -14.79 -2.22 -7.47
C LEU A 191 -14.71 -2.61 -8.95
N VAL A 192 -15.13 -1.73 -9.86
CA VAL A 192 -15.13 -1.98 -11.31
C VAL A 192 -13.71 -2.20 -11.84
N ASN A 193 -12.73 -1.44 -11.35
CA ASN A 193 -11.32 -1.65 -11.68
C ASN A 193 -10.82 -3.03 -11.20
N SER A 194 -11.17 -3.42 -9.97
CA SER A 194 -10.79 -4.72 -9.41
C SER A 194 -11.44 -5.88 -10.19
N MET A 195 -12.71 -5.76 -10.56
CA MET A 195 -13.40 -6.76 -11.40
C MET A 195 -12.74 -6.89 -12.77
N GLY A 196 -12.45 -5.78 -13.44
CA GLY A 196 -11.80 -5.77 -14.73
C GLY A 196 -10.40 -6.42 -14.70
N PHE A 197 -9.58 -6.10 -13.70
CA PHE A 197 -8.27 -6.73 -13.53
C PHE A 197 -8.37 -8.25 -13.33
N ASN A 198 -9.31 -8.70 -12.48
CA ASN A 198 -9.52 -10.12 -12.24
C ASN A 198 -10.07 -10.87 -13.46
N LEU A 199 -10.94 -10.23 -14.25
CA LEU A 199 -11.42 -10.77 -15.51
C LEU A 199 -10.27 -10.96 -16.50
N MET A 200 -9.42 -9.93 -16.68
CA MET A 200 -8.24 -10.04 -17.55
C MET A 200 -7.30 -11.14 -17.07
N ARG A 201 -7.06 -11.27 -15.77
CA ARG A 201 -6.22 -12.34 -15.21
C ARG A 201 -6.73 -13.75 -15.48
N SER A 202 -8.04 -13.92 -15.68
CA SER A 202 -8.66 -15.23 -15.96
C SER A 202 -8.71 -15.55 -17.45
N VAL A 203 -9.07 -14.57 -18.28
CA VAL A 203 -9.25 -14.77 -19.73
C VAL A 203 -7.96 -14.53 -20.51
N GLY A 204 -7.15 -13.57 -20.05
CA GLY A 204 -5.94 -13.12 -20.73
C GLY A 204 -4.92 -14.22 -20.98
N PRO A 205 -4.60 -15.11 -20.02
CA PRO A 205 -3.66 -16.19 -20.28
C PRO A 205 -4.14 -17.19 -21.32
N ALA A 206 -5.44 -17.50 -21.38
CA ALA A 206 -6.01 -18.38 -22.39
C ALA A 206 -5.91 -17.75 -23.79
N ILE A 207 -6.23 -16.45 -23.92
CA ILE A 207 -6.03 -15.69 -25.16
C ILE A 207 -4.54 -15.68 -25.53
N GLY A 208 -3.65 -15.44 -24.57
CA GLY A 208 -2.21 -15.44 -24.79
C GLY A 208 -1.70 -16.80 -25.27
N GLY A 209 -2.15 -17.89 -24.65
CA GLY A 209 -1.80 -19.25 -25.05
C GLY A 209 -2.29 -19.57 -26.46
N ALA A 210 -3.50 -19.14 -26.82
CA ALA A 210 -4.04 -19.28 -28.17
C ALA A 210 -3.24 -18.49 -29.20
N VAL A 211 -2.89 -17.23 -28.91
CA VAL A 211 -2.03 -16.39 -29.76
C VAL A 211 -0.67 -17.05 -29.98
N VAL A 212 -0.02 -17.49 -28.90
CA VAL A 212 1.31 -18.10 -28.98
C VAL A 212 1.25 -19.43 -29.75
N ALA A 213 0.20 -20.23 -29.55
CA ALA A 213 0.02 -21.49 -30.27
C ALA A 213 -0.27 -21.28 -31.78
N ALA A 214 -1.02 -20.24 -32.15
CA ALA A 214 -1.44 -20.02 -33.52
C ALA A 214 -0.40 -19.29 -34.38
N ILE A 215 0.24 -18.26 -33.82
CA ILE A 215 1.10 -17.32 -34.58
C ILE A 215 2.45 -17.04 -33.89
N GLY A 216 2.76 -17.73 -32.79
CA GLY A 216 4.06 -17.66 -32.11
C GLY A 216 4.18 -16.57 -31.05
N ALA A 217 5.27 -16.64 -30.28
CA ALA A 217 5.52 -15.73 -29.14
C ALA A 217 5.80 -14.28 -29.57
N ALA A 218 6.42 -14.06 -30.73
CA ALA A 218 6.68 -12.72 -31.24
C ALA A 218 5.39 -11.91 -31.43
N ALA A 219 4.30 -12.56 -31.89
CA ALA A 219 3.00 -11.91 -32.01
C ALA A 219 2.41 -11.52 -30.65
N ALA A 220 2.59 -12.34 -29.62
CA ALA A 220 2.18 -12.01 -28.26
C ALA A 220 2.89 -10.75 -27.74
N PHE A 221 4.19 -10.59 -28.05
CA PHE A 221 4.96 -9.40 -27.71
C PHE A 221 4.49 -8.17 -28.49
N ALA A 222 4.19 -8.33 -29.79
CA ALA A 222 3.67 -7.26 -30.64
C ALA A 222 2.29 -6.75 -30.15
N ILE A 223 1.40 -7.67 -29.76
CA ILE A 223 0.09 -7.33 -29.18
C ILE A 223 0.26 -6.51 -27.91
N ASN A 224 1.22 -6.87 -27.04
CA ASN A 224 1.47 -6.07 -25.85
C ASN A 224 2.00 -4.68 -26.19
N ALA A 225 2.96 -4.58 -27.12
CA ALA A 225 3.47 -3.29 -27.57
C ALA A 225 2.33 -2.38 -28.11
N ALA A 226 1.45 -2.93 -28.94
CA ALA A 226 0.27 -2.21 -29.44
C ALA A 226 -0.70 -1.79 -28.31
N SER A 227 -0.85 -2.63 -27.27
CA SER A 227 -1.75 -2.33 -26.15
C SER A 227 -1.33 -1.07 -25.38
N TYR A 228 -0.03 -0.80 -25.24
CA TYR A 228 0.46 0.41 -24.56
C TYR A 228 0.08 1.70 -25.29
N LEU A 229 -0.02 1.68 -26.62
CA LEU A 229 -0.46 2.84 -27.40
C LEU A 229 -1.86 3.31 -26.98
N THR A 230 -2.76 2.36 -26.70
CA THR A 230 -4.14 2.68 -26.29
C THR A 230 -4.15 3.50 -24.99
N LEU A 231 -3.32 3.12 -24.02
CA LEU A 231 -3.23 3.80 -22.73
C LEU A 231 -2.44 5.11 -22.82
N ILE A 232 -1.39 5.17 -23.64
CA ILE A 232 -0.68 6.43 -23.92
C ILE A 232 -1.63 7.47 -24.51
N ILE A 233 -2.43 7.09 -25.52
CA ILE A 233 -3.41 8.00 -26.16
C ILE A 233 -4.45 8.47 -25.13
N ALA A 234 -4.97 7.56 -24.31
CA ALA A 234 -5.93 7.92 -23.26
C ALA A 234 -5.33 8.89 -22.23
N LEU A 235 -4.09 8.67 -21.81
CA LEU A 235 -3.35 9.56 -20.89
C LEU A 235 -3.01 10.92 -21.52
N LEU A 236 -2.72 10.97 -22.82
CA LEU A 236 -2.49 12.22 -23.54
C LEU A 236 -3.77 13.08 -23.64
N ARG A 237 -4.94 12.45 -23.70
CA ARG A 237 -6.24 13.14 -23.73
C ARG A 237 -6.77 13.53 -22.35
N TRP A 238 -6.28 12.89 -21.29
CA TRP A 238 -6.72 13.16 -19.92
C TRP A 238 -6.00 14.36 -19.31
N THR A 239 -6.78 15.27 -18.70
CA THR A 239 -6.28 16.41 -17.93
C THR A 239 -6.70 16.25 -16.46
N PRO A 240 -5.76 16.02 -15.52
CA PRO A 240 -6.08 15.81 -14.10
C PRO A 240 -6.61 17.08 -13.43
N LEU A 241 -7.66 16.95 -12.62
CA LEU A 241 -8.12 18.00 -11.71
C LEU A 241 -7.19 18.04 -10.50
N ARG A 242 -6.50 19.16 -10.26
CA ARG A 242 -5.53 19.30 -9.16
C ARG A 242 -6.05 20.21 -8.05
N PRO A 243 -6.39 19.67 -6.87
CA PRO A 243 -6.46 20.48 -5.66
C PRO A 243 -5.06 20.99 -5.30
N ALA A 244 -4.94 22.26 -4.92
CA ALA A 244 -3.68 22.82 -4.44
C ALA A 244 -3.25 22.10 -3.13
N ALA A 245 -2.00 21.63 -3.08
CA ALA A 245 -1.46 21.01 -1.87
C ALA A 245 -1.28 22.07 -0.77
N THR A 246 -1.90 21.86 0.40
CA THR A 246 -1.89 22.82 1.52
C THR A 246 -0.67 22.70 2.43
N LEU A 247 0.15 21.65 2.28
CA LEU A 247 1.31 21.36 3.14
C LEU A 247 2.57 21.01 2.33
N PRO A 248 3.76 21.45 2.79
CA PRO A 248 5.04 21.05 2.18
C PRO A 248 5.24 19.54 2.25
N ARG A 249 5.64 18.95 1.13
CA ARG A 249 5.92 17.51 0.99
C ARG A 249 7.04 17.07 1.95
N GLU A 250 6.90 15.87 2.51
CA GLU A 250 7.98 15.24 3.28
C GLU A 250 9.17 14.89 2.37
N ALA A 251 10.39 15.12 2.83
CA ALA A 251 11.59 14.68 2.14
C ALA A 251 11.64 13.13 2.07
N PHE A 252 11.98 12.60 0.90
CA PHE A 252 11.90 11.16 0.57
C PHE A 252 12.69 10.26 1.53
N ALA A 253 13.98 10.55 1.74
CA ALA A 253 14.82 9.68 2.57
C ALA A 253 14.40 9.66 4.06
N PRO A 254 14.13 10.80 4.73
CA PRO A 254 13.59 10.81 6.09
C PRO A 254 12.25 10.07 6.22
N ALA A 255 11.39 10.18 5.21
CA ALA A 255 10.10 9.49 5.17
C ALA A 255 10.24 7.96 5.05
N VAL A 256 11.14 7.48 4.19
CA VAL A 256 11.43 6.04 4.05
C VAL A 256 12.06 5.48 5.33
N ALA A 257 13.02 6.19 5.92
CA ALA A 257 13.64 5.78 7.18
C ALA A 257 12.63 5.72 8.33
N ALA A 258 11.71 6.68 8.41
CA ALA A 258 10.63 6.67 9.38
C ALA A 258 9.67 5.48 9.18
N GLY A 259 9.32 5.16 7.94
CA GLY A 259 8.49 3.99 7.61
C GLY A 259 9.16 2.66 7.94
N LEU A 260 10.43 2.50 7.60
CA LEU A 260 11.21 1.31 7.92
C LEU A 260 11.34 1.10 9.43
N ARG A 261 11.66 2.18 10.18
CA ARG A 261 11.72 2.12 11.63
C ARG A 261 10.37 1.76 12.24
N TYR A 262 9.28 2.33 11.75
CA TYR A 262 7.93 2.02 12.21
C TYR A 262 7.63 0.52 12.06
N VAL A 263 7.89 -0.03 10.87
CA VAL A 263 7.68 -1.45 10.57
C VAL A 263 8.58 -2.34 11.43
N ALA A 264 9.87 -2.06 11.50
CA ALA A 264 10.83 -2.86 12.26
C ALA A 264 10.51 -2.90 13.77
N MET A 265 9.93 -1.83 14.31
CA MET A 265 9.51 -1.75 15.70
C MET A 265 8.08 -2.24 15.95
N SER A 266 7.36 -2.69 14.91
CA SER A 266 5.99 -3.19 15.00
C SER A 266 5.96 -4.70 14.78
N PRO A 267 5.93 -5.52 15.86
CA PRO A 267 6.01 -6.99 15.74
C PRO A 267 4.94 -7.59 14.83
N ASN A 268 3.74 -7.02 14.84
CA ASN A 268 2.63 -7.46 13.99
C ASN A 268 2.92 -7.28 12.50
N LEU A 269 3.54 -6.15 12.11
CA LEU A 269 3.90 -5.90 10.72
C LEU A 269 5.05 -6.81 10.26
N VAL A 270 6.06 -7.01 11.11
CA VAL A 270 7.17 -7.94 10.82
C VAL A 270 6.65 -9.37 10.61
N LYS A 271 5.73 -9.84 11.46
CA LYS A 271 5.09 -11.16 11.28
C LYS A 271 4.39 -11.27 9.94
N VAL A 272 3.56 -10.29 9.58
CA VAL A 272 2.81 -10.31 8.30
C VAL A 272 3.74 -10.24 7.10
N MET A 273 4.80 -9.43 7.15
CA MET A 273 5.81 -9.37 6.08
C MET A 273 6.56 -10.68 5.92
N PHE A 274 6.95 -11.32 7.02
CA PHE A 274 7.60 -12.63 6.99
C PHE A 274 6.67 -13.72 6.44
N ARG A 275 5.40 -13.74 6.87
CA ARG A 275 4.38 -14.67 6.36
C ARG A 275 4.11 -14.46 4.86
N GLY A 276 4.05 -13.19 4.42
CA GLY A 276 3.94 -12.83 3.02
C GLY A 276 5.15 -13.26 2.19
N PHE A 277 6.38 -13.02 2.69
CA PHE A 277 7.62 -13.51 2.09
C PHE A 277 7.58 -15.04 1.96
N LEU A 278 7.24 -15.77 3.03
CA LEU A 278 7.24 -17.22 3.05
C LEU A 278 6.18 -17.81 2.11
N PHE A 279 4.99 -17.23 2.07
CA PHE A 279 3.96 -17.63 1.11
C PHE A 279 4.42 -17.35 -0.32
N GLY A 280 4.91 -16.14 -0.62
CA GLY A 280 5.44 -15.79 -1.93
C GLY A 280 6.59 -16.70 -2.36
N PHE A 281 7.50 -17.02 -1.45
CA PHE A 281 8.64 -17.90 -1.68
C PHE A 281 8.23 -19.32 -2.03
N THR A 282 7.24 -19.87 -1.34
CA THR A 282 6.84 -21.28 -1.51
C THR A 282 5.80 -21.47 -2.61
N ALA A 283 4.79 -20.59 -2.67
CA ALA A 283 3.67 -20.69 -3.62
C ALA A 283 4.07 -20.33 -5.06
N ILE A 284 5.11 -19.52 -5.27
CA ILE A 284 5.55 -19.10 -6.61
C ILE A 284 6.01 -20.28 -7.48
N ALA A 285 6.39 -21.41 -6.87
CA ALA A 285 6.76 -22.64 -7.57
C ALA A 285 5.75 -23.04 -8.66
N VAL A 286 4.45 -22.86 -8.39
CA VAL A 286 3.38 -23.15 -9.35
C VAL A 286 3.53 -22.30 -10.59
N LEU A 287 3.57 -20.97 -10.46
CA LEU A 287 3.60 -20.06 -11.62
C LEU A 287 4.95 -20.10 -12.34
N ALA A 288 6.05 -20.23 -11.60
CA ALA A 288 7.40 -20.28 -12.15
C ALA A 288 7.67 -21.56 -12.96
N LEU A 289 7.15 -22.70 -12.50
CA LEU A 289 7.37 -24.01 -13.15
C LEU A 289 6.21 -24.42 -14.07
N LEU A 290 5.10 -23.67 -14.10
CA LEU A 290 3.91 -24.04 -14.88
C LEU A 290 4.18 -24.30 -16.37
N PRO A 291 5.03 -23.50 -17.08
CA PRO A 291 5.35 -23.80 -18.48
C PRO A 291 6.02 -25.17 -18.62
N LEU A 292 6.90 -25.54 -17.68
CA LEU A 292 7.57 -26.85 -17.64
C LEU A 292 6.59 -27.98 -17.30
N VAL A 293 5.62 -27.74 -16.41
CA VAL A 293 4.55 -28.71 -16.13
C VAL A 293 3.72 -28.96 -17.38
N ALA A 294 3.29 -27.90 -18.05
CA ALA A 294 2.49 -28.01 -19.28
C ALA A 294 3.25 -28.79 -20.37
N ARG A 295 4.54 -28.48 -20.57
CA ARG A 295 5.36 -29.11 -21.62
C ARG A 295 5.83 -30.52 -21.26
N ASN A 296 6.46 -30.69 -20.10
CA ASN A 296 7.19 -31.93 -19.76
C ASN A 296 6.31 -32.97 -19.08
N LEU A 297 5.35 -32.57 -18.24
CA LEU A 297 4.51 -33.51 -17.48
C LEU A 297 3.24 -33.88 -18.24
N LEU A 298 2.67 -32.93 -19.00
CA LEU A 298 1.38 -33.09 -19.69
C LEU A 298 1.51 -33.23 -21.21
N GLY A 299 2.71 -33.04 -21.78
CA GLY A 299 2.92 -33.06 -23.23
C GLY A 299 2.10 -32.01 -24.00
N GLY A 300 1.70 -30.93 -23.31
CA GLY A 300 0.81 -29.90 -23.83
C GLY A 300 1.53 -28.84 -24.66
N SER A 301 0.73 -27.92 -25.22
CA SER A 301 1.21 -26.79 -26.02
C SER A 301 1.07 -25.46 -25.26
N ALA A 302 1.44 -24.35 -25.91
CA ALA A 302 1.24 -23.00 -25.38
C ALA A 302 -0.24 -22.73 -25.02
N LEU A 303 -1.17 -23.33 -25.75
CA LEU A 303 -2.60 -23.24 -25.46
C LEU A 303 -2.93 -23.95 -24.13
N THR A 304 -2.38 -25.15 -23.90
CA THR A 304 -2.56 -25.87 -22.63
C THR A 304 -2.02 -25.04 -21.46
N TYR A 305 -0.83 -24.45 -21.60
CA TYR A 305 -0.26 -23.55 -20.61
C TYR A 305 -1.16 -22.32 -20.34
N GLY A 306 -1.68 -21.69 -21.40
CA GLY A 306 -2.61 -20.57 -21.30
C GLY A 306 -3.93 -20.95 -20.60
N ILE A 307 -4.50 -22.11 -20.90
CA ILE A 307 -5.70 -22.65 -20.24
C ILE A 307 -5.42 -22.90 -18.75
N MET A 308 -4.29 -23.53 -18.42
CA MET A 308 -3.88 -23.78 -17.03
C MET A 308 -3.76 -22.48 -16.23
N LEU A 309 -3.11 -21.45 -16.79
CA LEU A 309 -3.09 -20.12 -16.17
C LEU A 309 -4.47 -19.47 -16.08
N GLY A 310 -5.34 -19.70 -17.08
CA GLY A 310 -6.73 -19.25 -17.04
C GLY A 310 -7.51 -19.89 -15.90
N CYS A 311 -7.35 -21.19 -15.67
CA CYS A 311 -7.90 -21.89 -14.50
C CYS A 311 -7.36 -21.32 -13.19
N PHE A 312 -6.04 -21.05 -13.11
CA PHE A 312 -5.47 -20.36 -11.96
C PHE A 312 -6.15 -19.00 -11.74
N GLY A 313 -6.32 -18.18 -12.78
CA GLY A 313 -7.01 -16.89 -12.72
C GLY A 313 -8.48 -17.00 -12.29
N PHE A 314 -9.21 -17.98 -12.82
CA PHE A 314 -10.62 -18.19 -12.49
C PHE A 314 -10.80 -18.62 -11.02
N GLY A 315 -9.91 -19.49 -10.52
CA GLY A 315 -9.83 -19.84 -9.11
C GLY A 315 -9.57 -18.60 -8.24
N ALA A 316 -8.71 -17.71 -8.72
CA ALA A 316 -8.40 -16.43 -8.09
C ALA A 316 -9.64 -15.52 -7.93
N ILE A 317 -10.54 -15.48 -8.92
CA ILE A 317 -11.85 -14.82 -8.83
C ILE A 317 -12.69 -15.46 -7.72
N GLY A 318 -12.80 -16.79 -7.72
CA GLY A 318 -13.53 -17.54 -6.69
C GLY A 318 -13.03 -17.23 -5.28
N GLY A 319 -11.70 -17.21 -5.09
CA GLY A 319 -11.08 -16.83 -3.81
C GLY A 319 -11.39 -15.40 -3.37
N ALA A 320 -11.47 -14.45 -4.32
CA ALA A 320 -11.85 -13.07 -4.03
C ALA A 320 -13.30 -12.98 -3.50
N PHE A 321 -14.26 -13.66 -4.15
CA PHE A 321 -15.66 -13.68 -3.71
C PHE A 321 -15.84 -14.42 -2.39
N ALA A 322 -15.11 -15.52 -2.18
CA ALA A 322 -15.16 -16.28 -0.94
C ALA A 322 -14.58 -15.51 0.25
N SER A 323 -13.69 -14.54 0.02
CA SER A 323 -12.94 -13.86 1.09
C SER A 323 -13.82 -13.12 2.10
N GLY A 324 -14.96 -12.54 1.70
CA GLY A 324 -15.88 -11.86 2.61
C GLY A 324 -16.55 -12.82 3.59
N PRO A 325 -17.37 -13.78 3.11
CA PRO A 325 -18.04 -14.76 3.96
C PRO A 325 -17.09 -15.58 4.84
N LEU A 326 -15.89 -15.93 4.35
CA LEU A 326 -14.91 -16.65 5.17
C LEU A 326 -14.38 -15.80 6.33
N ARG A 327 -14.16 -14.49 6.13
CA ARG A 327 -13.66 -13.59 7.19
C ARG A 327 -14.70 -13.31 8.27
N GLU A 328 -15.98 -13.43 7.96
CA GLU A 328 -17.05 -13.33 8.96
C GLU A 328 -17.14 -14.58 9.85
N ARG A 329 -16.70 -15.74 9.36
CA ARG A 329 -16.84 -17.03 10.05
C ARG A 329 -15.55 -17.53 10.70
N TYR A 330 -14.39 -17.13 10.19
CA TYR A 330 -13.09 -17.66 10.60
C TYR A 330 -12.10 -16.54 10.87
N SER A 331 -11.20 -16.77 11.84
CA SER A 331 -10.10 -15.84 12.11
C SER A 331 -9.15 -15.72 10.92
N ASN A 332 -8.50 -14.56 10.82
CA ASN A 332 -7.51 -14.27 9.79
C ASN A 332 -6.42 -15.36 9.70
N GLU A 333 -5.92 -15.83 10.84
CA GLU A 333 -4.90 -16.89 10.88
C GLU A 333 -5.45 -18.22 10.34
N THR A 334 -6.69 -18.58 10.68
CA THR A 334 -7.31 -19.81 10.20
C THR A 334 -7.40 -19.83 8.68
N ILE A 335 -7.81 -18.70 8.08
CA ILE A 335 -7.93 -18.54 6.63
C ILE A 335 -6.57 -18.64 5.94
N VAL A 336 -5.54 -17.96 6.44
CA VAL A 336 -4.18 -18.03 5.87
C VAL A 336 -3.63 -19.44 6.00
N ARG A 337 -3.74 -20.06 7.19
CA ARG A 337 -3.25 -21.42 7.42
C ARG A 337 -3.95 -22.44 6.52
N SER A 338 -5.28 -22.34 6.35
CA SER A 338 -6.00 -23.19 5.41
C SER A 338 -5.55 -22.94 3.98
N ALA A 339 -5.28 -21.70 3.59
CA ALA A 339 -4.76 -21.40 2.26
C ALA A 339 -3.39 -22.05 2.02
N PHE A 340 -2.47 -22.04 2.99
CA PHE A 340 -1.20 -22.77 2.87
C PHE A 340 -1.41 -24.29 2.70
N LEU A 341 -2.30 -24.89 3.49
CA LEU A 341 -2.54 -26.34 3.47
C LEU A 341 -3.25 -26.79 2.19
N VAL A 342 -4.29 -26.08 1.76
CA VAL A 342 -5.02 -26.38 0.52
C VAL A 342 -4.13 -26.13 -0.70
N PHE A 343 -3.35 -25.05 -0.72
CA PHE A 343 -2.37 -24.81 -1.77
C PHE A 343 -1.30 -25.91 -1.80
N SER A 344 -0.80 -26.35 -0.65
CA SER A 344 0.15 -27.47 -0.55
C SER A 344 -0.41 -28.76 -1.16
N ALA A 345 -1.63 -29.15 -0.78
CA ALA A 345 -2.28 -30.33 -1.32
C ALA A 345 -2.49 -30.21 -2.84
N ALA A 346 -2.96 -29.06 -3.33
CA ALA A 346 -3.14 -28.82 -4.75
C ALA A 346 -1.82 -28.88 -5.54
N VAL A 347 -0.73 -28.35 -4.98
CA VAL A 347 0.62 -28.41 -5.58
C VAL A 347 1.17 -29.83 -5.64
N VAL A 348 0.97 -30.61 -4.58
CA VAL A 348 1.39 -32.02 -4.55
C VAL A 348 0.64 -32.81 -5.62
N VAL A 349 -0.68 -32.63 -5.74
CA VAL A 349 -1.47 -33.26 -6.79
C VAL A 349 -1.01 -32.80 -8.17
N LEU A 350 -0.70 -31.51 -8.36
CA LEU A 350 -0.21 -30.98 -9.63
C LEU A 350 1.13 -31.61 -10.06
N GLY A 351 2.06 -31.83 -9.12
CA GLY A 351 3.35 -32.48 -9.42
C GLY A 351 3.24 -33.95 -9.80
N LEU A 352 2.26 -34.66 -9.21
CA LEU A 352 1.99 -36.08 -9.48
C LEU A 352 1.09 -36.31 -10.69
N SER A 353 0.25 -35.32 -11.03
CA SER A 353 -0.72 -35.42 -12.11
C SER A 353 -0.04 -35.57 -13.47
N ARG A 354 -0.63 -36.41 -14.32
CA ARG A 354 -0.35 -36.53 -15.76
C ARG A 354 -1.59 -36.22 -16.62
N GLU A 355 -2.70 -35.89 -15.96
CA GLU A 355 -3.99 -35.60 -16.60
C GLU A 355 -4.24 -34.09 -16.64
N ILE A 356 -4.54 -33.55 -17.82
CA ILE A 356 -4.75 -32.11 -18.02
C ILE A 356 -5.92 -31.60 -17.17
N TRP A 357 -7.03 -32.34 -17.13
CA TRP A 357 -8.23 -31.95 -16.39
C TRP A 357 -7.99 -31.85 -14.88
N LEU A 358 -7.28 -32.83 -14.31
CA LEU A 358 -6.93 -32.83 -12.90
C LEU A 358 -5.98 -31.68 -12.57
N SER A 359 -5.00 -31.43 -13.42
CA SER A 359 -4.08 -30.29 -13.29
C SER A 359 -4.83 -28.95 -13.35
N CYS A 360 -5.77 -28.78 -14.27
CA CYS A 360 -6.61 -27.57 -14.34
C CYS A 360 -7.49 -27.40 -13.09
N LEU A 361 -8.07 -28.49 -12.56
CA LEU A 361 -8.88 -28.45 -11.35
C LEU A 361 -8.06 -28.03 -10.12
N THR A 362 -6.85 -28.58 -9.94
CA THR A 362 -5.97 -28.19 -8.83
C THR A 362 -5.54 -26.73 -8.92
N LEU A 363 -5.30 -26.21 -10.12
CA LEU A 363 -4.94 -24.81 -10.33
C LEU A 363 -6.04 -23.82 -9.92
N LEU A 364 -7.32 -24.21 -10.00
CA LEU A 364 -8.42 -23.41 -9.44
C LEU A 364 -8.22 -23.20 -7.93
N PHE A 365 -7.88 -24.25 -7.19
CA PHE A 365 -7.61 -24.16 -5.76
C PHE A 365 -6.35 -23.35 -5.45
N CYS A 366 -5.28 -23.53 -6.23
CA CYS A 366 -4.07 -22.72 -6.11
C CYS A 366 -4.39 -21.23 -6.28
N GLY A 367 -5.13 -20.87 -7.32
CA GLY A 367 -5.54 -19.49 -7.60
C GLY A 367 -6.38 -18.87 -6.49
N ALA A 368 -7.36 -19.63 -5.97
CA ALA A 368 -8.22 -19.18 -4.88
C ALA A 368 -7.41 -18.90 -3.60
N CYS A 369 -6.54 -19.85 -3.22
CA CYS A 369 -5.67 -19.71 -2.05
C CYS A 369 -4.66 -18.57 -2.20
N TRP A 370 -4.11 -18.39 -3.41
CA TRP A 370 -3.18 -17.30 -3.74
C TRP A 370 -3.79 -15.93 -3.45
N VAL A 371 -4.97 -15.66 -4.00
CA VAL A 371 -5.64 -14.37 -3.79
C VAL A 371 -6.05 -14.20 -2.35
N MET A 372 -6.64 -15.24 -1.75
CA MET A 372 -7.13 -15.14 -0.39
C MET A 372 -6.00 -14.81 0.60
N ALA A 373 -4.84 -15.47 0.48
CA ALA A 373 -3.68 -15.18 1.31
C ALA A 373 -3.11 -13.77 1.05
N LEU A 374 -2.81 -13.42 -0.21
CA LEU A 374 -2.20 -12.12 -0.53
C LEU A 374 -3.11 -10.93 -0.22
N SER A 375 -4.42 -11.05 -0.49
CA SER A 375 -5.40 -10.02 -0.14
C SER A 375 -5.55 -9.87 1.37
N LEU A 376 -5.42 -10.95 2.14
CA LEU A 376 -5.50 -10.88 3.59
C LEU A 376 -4.23 -10.29 4.21
N PHE A 377 -3.03 -10.66 3.73
CA PHE A 377 -1.80 -9.99 4.15
C PHE A 377 -1.83 -8.49 3.83
N ASN A 378 -2.25 -8.14 2.61
CA ASN A 378 -2.37 -6.75 2.19
C ASN A 378 -3.36 -5.97 3.09
N ALA A 379 -4.57 -6.51 3.32
CA ALA A 379 -5.56 -5.89 4.21
C ALA A 379 -5.03 -5.77 5.66
N THR A 380 -4.31 -6.78 6.15
CA THR A 380 -3.71 -6.76 7.50
C THR A 380 -2.69 -5.64 7.63
N VAL A 381 -1.82 -5.46 6.64
CA VAL A 381 -0.87 -4.33 6.63
C VAL A 381 -1.61 -2.99 6.59
N GLN A 382 -2.65 -2.86 5.76
CA GLN A 382 -3.42 -1.62 5.67
C GLN A 382 -4.09 -1.24 6.99
N LEU A 383 -4.74 -2.21 7.63
CA LEU A 383 -5.56 -1.99 8.83
C LEU A 383 -4.71 -1.94 10.12
N SER A 384 -3.53 -2.57 10.12
CA SER A 384 -2.60 -2.52 11.25
C SER A 384 -1.63 -1.33 11.20
N THR A 385 -1.79 -0.44 10.22
CA THR A 385 -0.88 0.68 10.00
C THR A 385 -1.61 2.02 10.02
N PRO A 386 -1.12 3.03 10.76
CA PRO A 386 -1.66 4.38 10.74
C PRO A 386 -1.62 5.01 9.34
N ARG A 387 -2.61 5.87 9.03
CA ARG A 387 -2.75 6.54 7.73
C ARG A 387 -1.48 7.26 7.24
N TRP A 388 -0.67 7.79 8.14
CA TRP A 388 0.54 8.54 7.79
C TRP A 388 1.70 7.65 7.30
N VAL A 389 1.68 6.34 7.58
CA VAL A 389 2.75 5.40 7.22
C VAL A 389 2.27 4.18 6.42
N VAL A 390 0.96 4.06 6.20
CA VAL A 390 0.34 2.94 5.47
C VAL A 390 0.95 2.70 4.09
N GLY A 391 1.21 3.74 3.31
CA GLY A 391 1.82 3.61 1.98
C GLY A 391 3.23 3.00 2.02
N ARG A 392 4.02 3.38 3.03
CA ARG A 392 5.39 2.87 3.23
C ARG A 392 5.39 1.44 3.75
N ALA A 393 4.48 1.13 4.66
CA ALA A 393 4.29 -0.24 5.14
C ALA A 393 3.85 -1.18 4.01
N LEU A 394 2.94 -0.73 3.14
CA LEU A 394 2.52 -1.46 1.95
C LEU A 394 3.67 -1.70 0.98
N ALA A 395 4.51 -0.69 0.72
CA ALA A 395 5.67 -0.83 -0.15
C ALA A 395 6.68 -1.85 0.41
N LEU A 396 6.98 -1.80 1.71
CA LEU A 396 7.84 -2.79 2.39
C LEU A 396 7.23 -4.19 2.36
N TYR A 397 5.91 -4.32 2.51
CA TYR A 397 5.20 -5.59 2.38
C TYR A 397 5.31 -6.16 0.96
N GLN A 398 5.17 -5.31 -0.06
CA GLN A 398 5.37 -5.72 -1.45
C GLN A 398 6.82 -6.14 -1.67
N THR A 399 7.81 -5.40 -1.16
CA THR A 399 9.23 -5.81 -1.23
C THR A 399 9.45 -7.18 -0.61
N ALA A 400 8.94 -7.43 0.59
CA ALA A 400 9.06 -8.73 1.23
C ALA A 400 8.39 -9.85 0.41
N THR A 401 7.14 -9.65 -0.01
CA THR A 401 6.37 -10.68 -0.71
C THR A 401 6.94 -10.99 -2.10
N PHE A 402 7.24 -9.96 -2.89
CA PHE A 402 7.84 -10.13 -4.23
C PHE A 402 9.31 -10.56 -4.15
N GLY A 403 10.03 -10.21 -3.08
CA GLY A 403 11.36 -10.77 -2.82
C GLY A 403 11.31 -12.26 -2.51
N GLY A 404 10.28 -12.70 -1.77
CA GLY A 404 9.96 -14.12 -1.64
C GLY A 404 9.72 -14.77 -3.00
N MET A 405 8.86 -14.19 -3.84
CA MET A 405 8.58 -14.72 -5.18
C MET A 405 9.82 -14.79 -6.07
N ALA A 406 10.67 -13.77 -6.07
CA ALA A 406 11.90 -13.75 -6.87
C ALA A 406 12.91 -14.81 -6.38
N GLY A 407 13.16 -14.86 -5.07
CA GLY A 407 14.05 -15.87 -4.47
C GLY A 407 13.52 -17.30 -4.62
N GLY A 408 12.21 -17.49 -4.49
CA GLY A 408 11.56 -18.78 -4.68
C GLY A 408 11.61 -19.23 -6.14
N SER A 409 11.35 -18.32 -7.09
CA SER A 409 11.45 -18.64 -8.52
C SER A 409 12.84 -19.15 -8.91
N TRP A 410 13.90 -18.50 -8.39
CA TRP A 410 15.26 -18.98 -8.59
C TRP A 410 15.50 -20.36 -7.95
N LEU A 411 15.18 -20.53 -6.65
CA LEU A 411 15.42 -21.78 -5.93
C LEU A 411 14.65 -22.97 -6.55
N TRP A 412 13.35 -22.82 -6.80
CA TRP A 412 12.54 -23.88 -7.36
C TRP A 412 12.92 -24.19 -8.81
N GLY A 413 13.40 -23.18 -9.56
CA GLY A 413 14.02 -23.38 -10.87
C GLY A 413 15.25 -24.27 -10.81
N THR A 414 16.19 -23.98 -9.89
CA THR A 414 17.41 -24.79 -9.70
C THR A 414 17.10 -26.21 -9.23
N ILE A 415 16.11 -26.39 -8.34
CA ILE A 415 15.68 -27.72 -7.91
C ILE A 415 15.01 -28.46 -9.08
N ALA A 416 14.20 -27.78 -9.89
CA ALA A 416 13.57 -28.39 -11.06
C ALA A 416 14.60 -28.80 -12.13
N ASP A 417 15.66 -28.02 -12.31
CA ASP A 417 16.73 -28.33 -13.25
C ASP A 417 17.52 -29.59 -12.88
N SER A 418 17.79 -29.76 -11.58
CA SER A 418 18.58 -30.89 -11.06
C SER A 418 17.76 -32.15 -10.76
N HIS A 419 16.50 -32.01 -10.35
CA HIS A 419 15.68 -33.11 -9.83
C HIS A 419 14.34 -33.31 -10.57
N GLY A 420 14.00 -32.46 -11.52
CA GLY A 420 12.70 -32.47 -12.21
C GLY A 420 11.66 -31.55 -11.57
N SER A 421 10.75 -31.02 -12.39
CA SER A 421 9.70 -30.08 -11.97
C SER A 421 8.65 -30.73 -11.06
N ASP A 422 8.40 -32.04 -11.20
CA ASP A 422 7.54 -32.83 -10.32
C ASP A 422 8.08 -32.83 -8.87
N ARG A 423 9.37 -33.14 -8.69
CA ARG A 423 10.00 -33.15 -7.35
C ARG A 423 10.11 -31.75 -6.76
N ALA A 424 10.40 -30.74 -7.58
CA ALA A 424 10.41 -29.35 -7.13
C ALA A 424 9.05 -28.92 -6.57
N LEU A 425 7.95 -29.29 -7.25
CA LEU A 425 6.59 -29.04 -6.75
C LEU A 425 6.32 -29.79 -5.44
N LEU A 426 6.67 -31.07 -5.33
CA LEU A 426 6.50 -31.84 -4.08
C LEU A 426 7.26 -31.20 -2.90
N ILE A 427 8.51 -30.79 -3.10
CA ILE A 427 9.32 -30.13 -2.08
C ILE A 427 8.70 -28.77 -1.70
N SER A 428 8.26 -27.97 -2.67
CA SER A 428 7.56 -26.72 -2.40
C SER A 428 6.26 -26.94 -1.61
N GLY A 429 5.54 -28.04 -1.89
CA GLY A 429 4.36 -28.50 -1.15
C GLY A 429 4.68 -28.75 0.32
N ALA A 430 5.79 -29.44 0.62
CA ALA A 430 6.26 -29.65 1.99
C ALA A 430 6.61 -28.33 2.68
N TRP A 431 7.26 -27.39 1.98
CA TRP A 431 7.56 -26.06 2.50
C TRP A 431 6.31 -25.22 2.77
N LEU A 432 5.24 -25.38 1.99
CA LEU A 432 3.94 -24.77 2.29
C LEU A 432 3.34 -25.32 3.59
N VAL A 433 3.50 -26.62 3.88
CA VAL A 433 3.10 -27.19 5.18
C VAL A 433 3.93 -26.58 6.32
N LEU A 434 5.24 -26.46 6.15
CA LEU A 434 6.09 -25.74 7.10
C LEU A 434 5.63 -24.29 7.29
N GLY A 435 5.23 -23.63 6.20
CA GLY A 435 4.59 -22.32 6.23
C GLY A 435 3.32 -22.33 7.10
N ALA A 436 2.43 -23.31 6.94
CA ALA A 436 1.25 -23.44 7.80
C ALA A 436 1.64 -23.63 9.28
N LEU A 437 2.67 -24.42 9.59
CA LEU A 437 3.16 -24.68 10.95
C LEU A 437 3.80 -23.43 11.58
N VAL A 438 4.52 -22.61 10.80
CA VAL A 438 5.03 -21.32 11.25
C VAL A 438 3.89 -20.40 11.72
N GLY A 439 2.72 -20.50 11.09
CA GLY A 439 1.50 -19.80 11.50
C GLY A 439 1.05 -20.10 12.94
N LEU A 440 1.38 -21.29 13.48
CA LEU A 440 1.09 -21.65 14.87
C LEU A 440 1.93 -20.84 15.87
N ARG A 441 3.17 -20.50 15.51
CA ARG A 441 4.08 -19.70 16.36
C ARG A 441 3.96 -18.20 16.09
N LEU A 442 3.68 -17.82 14.84
CA LEU A 442 3.58 -16.45 14.38
C LEU A 442 2.18 -16.18 13.78
N PRO A 443 1.12 -16.21 14.61
CA PRO A 443 -0.24 -16.01 14.12
C PRO A 443 -0.41 -14.57 13.59
N LEU A 444 -1.22 -14.45 12.53
CA LEU A 444 -1.63 -13.14 12.02
C LEU A 444 -2.43 -12.38 13.09
N PRO A 445 -2.22 -11.06 13.21
CA PRO A 445 -3.02 -10.23 14.09
C PRO A 445 -4.47 -10.14 13.57
N GLU A 446 -5.42 -10.16 14.50
CA GLU A 446 -6.82 -9.86 14.20
C GLU A 446 -7.05 -8.35 14.13
N PHE A 447 -8.04 -7.94 13.35
CA PHE A 447 -8.33 -6.52 13.11
C PHE A 447 -8.83 -5.79 14.37
N GLU A 448 -9.37 -6.52 15.35
CA GLU A 448 -10.01 -5.96 16.54
C GLU A 448 -9.02 -5.51 17.62
N GLY A 449 -7.72 -5.74 17.44
CA GLY A 449 -6.75 -5.54 18.52
C GLY A 449 -6.35 -4.09 18.82
N ASN A 450 -6.47 -3.15 17.88
CA ASN A 450 -6.00 -1.77 18.06
C ASN A 450 -6.67 -0.77 17.08
N ASN A 451 -7.29 0.29 17.59
CA ASN A 451 -7.82 1.36 16.75
C ASN A 451 -6.71 2.37 16.36
N PHE A 452 -6.28 2.32 15.09
CA PHE A 452 -5.23 3.20 14.55
C PHE A 452 -5.76 4.52 13.95
N ASP A 453 -7.04 4.87 14.17
CA ASP A 453 -7.57 6.17 13.80
C ASP A 453 -6.77 7.30 14.47
N PRO A 454 -6.61 8.46 13.80
CA PRO A 454 -6.08 9.65 14.43
C PRO A 454 -6.86 10.00 15.70
N LEU A 455 -6.14 10.32 16.77
CA LEU A 455 -6.77 10.79 18.00
C LEU A 455 -7.37 12.20 17.82
N ASP A 456 -6.83 13.01 16.91
CA ASP A 456 -7.24 14.39 16.56
C ASP A 456 -7.49 15.32 17.78
N ARG A 457 -6.79 15.07 18.89
CA ARG A 457 -6.87 15.87 20.13
C ARG A 457 -5.74 16.90 20.26
N PHE A 458 -4.76 16.90 19.35
CA PHE A 458 -3.61 17.79 19.45
C PHE A 458 -3.85 19.10 18.71
N SER A 459 -4.01 20.18 19.47
CA SER A 459 -3.89 21.56 18.97
C SER A 459 -2.45 22.02 19.12
N GLU A 460 -1.88 22.60 18.07
CA GLU A 460 -0.55 23.18 18.13
C GLU A 460 -0.52 24.29 19.20
N PRO A 461 0.44 24.26 20.15
CA PRO A 461 0.51 25.28 21.17
C PRO A 461 0.90 26.62 20.55
N GLN A 462 0.22 27.70 20.94
CA GLN A 462 0.62 29.04 20.56
C GLN A 462 1.96 29.38 21.22
N LEU A 463 3.02 29.44 20.42
CA LEU A 463 4.35 29.81 20.87
C LEU A 463 4.58 31.30 20.61
N ARG A 464 5.24 31.97 21.57
CA ARG A 464 5.70 33.35 21.40
C ARG A 464 6.97 33.44 20.56
N LEU A 465 7.68 32.34 20.32
CA LEU A 465 8.84 32.29 19.41
C LEU A 465 8.38 32.12 17.96
N ASP A 466 8.98 32.88 17.03
CA ASP A 466 8.74 32.69 15.59
C ASP A 466 9.49 31.46 15.05
N LEU A 467 8.96 30.28 15.37
CA LEU A 467 9.49 29.02 14.85
C LEU A 467 9.05 28.79 13.41
N LYS A 468 10.04 28.67 12.51
CA LYS A 468 9.83 28.07 11.20
C LYS A 468 9.64 26.56 11.36
N TYR A 469 8.86 25.93 10.48
CA TYR A 469 8.67 24.47 10.48
C TYR A 469 9.96 23.63 10.50
N ARG A 470 11.04 24.17 9.93
CA ARG A 470 12.37 23.57 9.87
C ARG A 470 13.26 23.83 11.09
N SER A 471 12.80 24.64 12.06
CA SER A 471 13.57 24.96 13.27
C SER A 471 13.68 23.74 14.18
N GLY A 472 14.87 23.49 14.72
CA GLY A 472 15.18 22.38 15.63
C GLY A 472 16.70 22.30 15.88
N PRO A 473 17.18 21.34 16.68
CA PRO A 473 16.45 20.24 17.32
C PRO A 473 15.47 20.70 18.38
N ILE A 474 14.38 19.96 18.59
CA ILE A 474 13.41 20.24 19.67
C ILE A 474 13.52 19.13 20.72
N MET A 475 13.78 19.52 21.96
CA MET A 475 13.78 18.66 23.13
C MET A 475 12.47 18.82 23.88
N ILE A 476 11.84 17.70 24.22
CA ILE A 476 10.59 17.66 24.96
C ILE A 476 10.85 16.98 26.30
N MET A 477 10.40 17.61 27.38
CA MET A 477 10.40 17.01 28.71
C MET A 477 8.97 16.92 29.22
N VAL A 478 8.60 15.79 29.82
CA VAL A 478 7.29 15.60 30.43
C VAL A 478 7.46 15.12 31.86
N ASP A 479 6.97 15.91 32.80
CA ASP A 479 7.13 15.64 34.23
C ASP A 479 5.93 14.88 34.78
N TYR A 480 6.23 13.83 35.53
CA TYR A 480 5.29 12.93 36.18
C TYR A 480 5.56 12.92 37.69
N ASP A 481 4.58 13.33 38.48
CA ASP A 481 4.53 13.06 39.91
C ASP A 481 3.89 11.68 40.14
N ILE A 482 4.65 10.73 40.68
CA ILE A 482 4.28 9.32 40.84
C ILE A 482 4.54 8.87 42.28
N ALA A 483 3.50 8.36 42.95
CA ALA A 483 3.62 7.77 44.28
C ALA A 483 4.53 6.52 44.28
N GLN A 484 5.32 6.33 45.35
CA GLN A 484 6.31 5.25 45.45
C GLN A 484 5.70 3.85 45.24
N GLU A 485 4.48 3.61 45.71
CA GLU A 485 3.73 2.35 45.52
C GLU A 485 3.44 2.02 44.05
N ASN A 486 3.31 3.05 43.19
CA ASN A 486 2.97 2.93 41.78
C ASN A 486 4.19 2.89 40.85
N VAL A 487 5.40 3.06 41.39
CA VAL A 487 6.65 3.09 40.60
C VAL A 487 6.84 1.85 39.72
N PRO A 488 6.62 0.60 40.18
CA PRO A 488 6.76 -0.57 39.32
C PRO A 488 5.79 -0.56 38.12
N ALA A 489 4.53 -0.16 38.35
CA ALA A 489 3.53 -0.04 37.30
C ALA A 489 3.85 1.10 36.33
N PHE A 490 4.37 2.23 36.85
CA PHE A 490 4.83 3.36 36.05
C PHE A 490 6.01 2.99 35.15
N LEU A 491 7.04 2.31 35.68
CA LEU A 491 8.20 1.89 34.90
C LEU A 491 7.80 0.91 33.78
N ALA A 492 6.87 -0.01 34.03
CA ALA A 492 6.32 -0.89 33.00
C ALA A 492 5.58 -0.10 31.90
N ALA A 493 4.75 0.88 32.30
CA ALA A 493 4.06 1.77 31.36
C ALA A 493 5.04 2.64 30.56
N MET A 494 6.12 3.13 31.19
CA MET A 494 7.18 3.90 30.53
C MET A 494 8.01 3.06 29.56
N ALA A 495 8.24 1.78 29.86
CA ALA A 495 8.89 0.85 28.92
C ALA A 495 8.06 0.61 27.65
N ALA A 496 6.72 0.55 27.78
CA ALA A 496 5.80 0.51 26.64
C ALA A 496 5.82 1.86 25.87
N ARG A 497 5.73 2.98 26.60
CA ARG A 497 5.76 4.32 26.02
C ARG A 497 7.05 4.64 25.27
N ARG A 498 8.21 4.22 25.79
CA ARG A 498 9.51 4.35 25.11
C ARG A 498 9.46 3.75 23.70
N ARG A 499 8.89 2.55 23.55
CA ARG A 499 8.75 1.89 22.24
C ARG A 499 7.88 2.71 21.29
N ILE A 500 6.74 3.21 21.77
CA ILE A 500 5.83 4.08 20.99
C ILE A 500 6.55 5.36 20.54
N ARG A 501 7.25 6.04 21.46
CA ARG A 501 8.00 7.28 21.17
C ARG A 501 9.03 7.10 20.09
N ILE A 502 9.88 6.07 20.23
CA ILE A 502 10.96 5.80 19.29
C ILE A 502 10.40 5.34 17.94
N ARG A 503 9.32 4.54 17.92
CA ARG A 503 8.62 4.13 16.69
C ARG A 503 8.16 5.35 15.87
N ASP A 504 7.59 6.36 16.52
CA ASP A 504 6.90 7.46 15.86
C ASP A 504 7.77 8.67 15.49
N GLY A 505 9.03 8.72 15.93
CA GLY A 505 9.83 9.94 15.68
C GLY A 505 11.02 10.10 16.60
N ALA A 506 10.80 9.86 17.89
CA ALA A 506 11.67 10.34 18.94
C ALA A 506 13.07 9.71 18.89
N ARG A 507 14.07 10.53 19.19
CA ARG A 507 15.48 10.15 19.37
C ARG A 507 15.90 10.48 20.79
N GLN A 508 17.00 9.88 21.26
CA GLN A 508 17.59 10.15 22.58
C GLN A 508 16.53 10.17 23.71
N TRP A 509 15.68 9.14 23.74
CA TRP A 509 14.70 8.99 24.81
C TRP A 509 15.41 8.60 26.10
N ALA A 510 15.12 9.29 27.19
CA ALA A 510 15.55 8.91 28.52
C ALA A 510 14.43 9.16 29.53
N LEU A 511 14.50 8.45 30.65
CA LEU A 511 13.65 8.65 31.82
C LEU A 511 14.55 9.03 32.98
N LEU A 512 14.34 10.22 33.50
CA LEU A 512 15.11 10.81 34.58
C LEU A 512 14.28 10.74 35.87
N ARG A 513 14.95 10.58 37.00
CA ARG A 513 14.36 10.72 38.33
C ARG A 513 15.01 11.91 38.99
N ASP A 514 14.20 12.82 39.53
CA ASP A 514 14.70 13.96 40.27
C ASP A 514 15.36 13.46 41.58
N LEU A 515 16.56 13.95 41.86
CA LEU A 515 17.35 13.59 43.04
C LEU A 515 16.91 14.37 44.28
N GLU A 516 16.37 15.58 44.09
CA GLU A 516 15.86 16.44 45.16
C GLU A 516 14.41 16.06 45.50
N ASN A 517 13.62 15.68 44.48
CA ASN A 517 12.23 15.25 44.64
C ASN A 517 12.01 13.84 44.05
N PRO A 518 12.27 12.76 44.79
CA PRO A 518 12.24 11.39 44.26
C PRO A 518 10.89 10.88 43.71
N ASP A 519 9.80 11.60 43.94
CA ASP A 519 8.47 11.32 43.39
C ASP A 519 8.31 11.88 41.95
N ILE A 520 9.18 12.80 41.53
CA ILE A 520 9.16 13.42 40.21
C ILE A 520 10.04 12.62 39.23
N TRP A 521 9.42 12.22 38.13
CA TRP A 521 10.03 11.53 37.01
C TRP A 521 9.85 12.33 35.73
N THR A 522 10.93 12.53 34.97
CA THR A 522 10.90 13.32 33.73
C THR A 522 11.20 12.43 32.53
N GLU A 523 10.24 12.30 31.62
CA GLU A 523 10.47 11.74 30.27
C GLU A 523 11.14 12.80 29.41
N THR A 524 12.32 12.53 28.85
CA THR A 524 12.97 13.41 27.87
C THR A 524 13.12 12.72 26.52
N TYR A 525 12.91 13.46 25.43
CA TYR A 525 13.19 12.98 24.07
C TYR A 525 13.39 14.12 23.06
N HIS A 526 14.08 13.82 21.97
CA HIS A 526 14.42 14.77 20.92
C HIS A 526 13.67 14.46 19.61
N VAL A 527 13.33 15.50 18.87
CA VAL A 527 12.82 15.44 17.49
C VAL A 527 13.59 16.45 16.63
N ALA A 528 13.79 16.17 15.33
CA ALA A 528 14.76 16.92 14.56
C ALA A 528 14.29 18.35 14.24
N THR A 529 12.98 18.56 14.10
CA THR A 529 12.38 19.85 13.75
C THR A 529 11.03 20.08 14.42
N TRP A 530 10.56 21.33 14.43
CA TRP A 530 9.23 21.70 14.92
C TRP A 530 8.11 21.01 14.15
N ILE A 531 8.24 20.90 12.82
CA ILE A 531 7.23 20.16 12.02
C ILE A 531 7.23 18.67 12.36
N GLU A 532 8.38 18.08 12.70
CA GLU A 532 8.42 16.70 13.20
C GLU A 532 7.77 16.58 14.58
N TYR A 533 7.90 17.58 15.47
CA TYR A 533 7.18 17.62 16.74
C TYR A 533 5.66 17.67 16.54
N VAL A 534 5.19 18.59 15.68
CA VAL A 534 3.76 18.74 15.37
C VAL A 534 3.23 17.45 14.76
N ARG A 535 3.92 16.91 13.75
CA ARG A 535 3.58 15.61 13.14
C ARG A 535 3.60 14.48 14.17
N HIS A 536 4.60 14.40 15.03
CA HIS A 536 4.70 13.35 16.06
C HIS A 536 3.47 13.34 16.99
N ASN A 537 2.92 14.50 17.33
CA ASN A 537 1.72 14.57 18.17
C ASN A 537 0.41 14.40 17.39
N GLN A 538 0.34 14.85 16.14
CA GLN A 538 -0.81 14.59 15.25
C GLN A 538 -0.92 13.12 14.83
N ARG A 539 0.21 12.40 14.76
CA ARG A 539 0.27 10.97 14.39
C ARG A 539 -0.18 10.01 15.48
N ARG A 540 -0.52 10.51 16.69
CA ARG A 540 -0.98 9.67 17.80
C ARG A 540 -2.29 8.97 17.44
N THR A 541 -2.30 7.66 17.63
CA THR A 541 -3.49 6.85 17.39
C THR A 541 -4.32 6.66 18.66
N LYS A 542 -5.58 6.25 18.53
CA LYS A 542 -6.42 5.88 19.67
C LYS A 542 -5.83 4.71 20.46
N ALA A 543 -5.21 3.73 19.79
CA ALA A 543 -4.48 2.64 20.43
C ALA A 543 -3.30 3.14 21.31
N ASP A 544 -2.62 4.22 20.90
CA ASP A 544 -1.56 4.83 21.72
C ASP A 544 -2.13 5.67 22.89
N ALA A 545 -3.41 6.04 22.86
CA ALA A 545 -4.05 6.84 23.90
C ALA A 545 -4.20 6.07 25.22
N GLU A 546 -4.42 4.76 25.18
CA GLU A 546 -4.51 3.92 26.38
C GLU A 546 -3.21 3.98 27.22
N SER A 547 -2.05 4.01 26.55
CA SER A 547 -0.76 4.17 27.23
C SER A 547 -0.64 5.55 27.89
N ALA A 548 -1.19 6.59 27.28
CA ALA A 548 -1.20 7.94 27.84
C ALA A 548 -2.21 8.09 28.99
N GLU A 549 -3.37 7.44 28.90
CA GLU A 549 -4.40 7.40 29.94
C GLU A 549 -3.92 6.62 31.16
N ARG A 550 -3.27 5.47 30.96
CA ARG A 550 -2.65 4.70 32.05
C ARG A 550 -1.59 5.51 32.79
N LEU A 551 -0.76 6.27 32.08
CA LEU A 551 0.23 7.15 32.71
C LEU A 551 -0.39 8.36 33.40
N ARG A 552 -1.54 8.87 32.94
CA ARG A 552 -2.31 9.87 33.67
C ARG A 552 -2.91 9.31 34.94
N ALA A 553 -3.44 8.09 34.92
CA ALA A 553 -4.04 7.46 36.10
C ALA A 553 -3.02 7.23 37.22
N LEU A 554 -1.75 7.02 36.87
CA LEU A 554 -0.65 6.88 37.84
C LEU A 554 -0.09 8.24 38.32
N HIS A 555 -0.47 9.35 37.68
CA HIS A 555 -0.01 10.68 38.04
C HIS A 555 -0.84 11.24 39.20
N LYS A 556 -0.16 11.67 40.27
CA LYS A 556 -0.80 12.19 41.48
C LYS A 556 -1.31 13.64 41.33
N GLY A 557 -0.70 14.43 40.44
CA GLY A 557 -0.99 15.86 40.32
C GLY A 557 -2.41 16.15 39.81
N ASP A 558 -3.05 17.17 40.38
CA ASP A 558 -4.40 17.64 39.98
C ASP A 558 -4.46 18.21 38.55
N ARG A 559 -3.29 18.53 37.97
CA ARG A 559 -3.12 19.04 36.61
C ARG A 559 -2.55 17.96 35.70
N PRO A 560 -2.83 18.00 34.38
CA PRO A 560 -2.17 17.09 33.46
C PRO A 560 -0.65 17.26 33.52
N PRO A 561 0.13 16.18 33.27
CA PRO A 561 1.59 16.20 33.26
C PRO A 561 2.14 17.40 32.49
N HIS A 562 3.04 18.15 33.12
CA HIS A 562 3.58 19.37 32.53
C HIS A 562 4.52 19.02 31.37
N VAL A 563 4.33 19.66 30.22
CA VAL A 563 5.11 19.40 29.00
C VAL A 563 5.97 20.62 28.68
N HIS A 564 7.28 20.49 28.89
CA HIS A 564 8.27 21.47 28.48
C HIS A 564 8.67 21.24 27.03
N ARG A 565 8.76 22.32 26.25
CA ARG A 565 9.15 22.31 24.83
C ARG A 565 10.31 23.25 24.66
N MET A 566 11.50 22.70 24.46
CA MET A 566 12.75 23.44 24.37
C MET A 566 13.32 23.30 22.96
N ILE A 567 13.90 24.38 22.44
CA ILE A 567 14.74 24.31 21.23
C ILE A 567 16.19 24.23 21.66
N GLU A 568 16.89 23.20 21.20
CA GLU A 568 18.30 23.00 21.51
C GLU A 568 19.14 23.99 20.69
N ARG A 569 20.05 24.69 21.36
CA ARG A 569 20.98 25.64 20.74
C ARG A 569 22.33 25.56 21.45
N GLN A 570 23.40 25.38 20.67
CA GLN A 570 24.77 25.53 21.16
C GLN A 570 25.22 26.96 20.85
N THR A 571 25.72 27.68 21.87
CA THR A 571 26.22 29.09 21.84
C THR A 571 25.93 29.87 20.54
N VAL A 572 24.87 30.68 20.55
CA VAL A 572 24.39 31.40 19.36
C VAL A 572 24.86 32.86 19.37
N PRO A 573 25.50 33.36 18.30
CA PRO A 573 25.75 34.79 18.15
C PRO A 573 24.43 35.56 18.09
N LEU A 574 24.35 36.77 18.66
CA LEU A 574 23.15 37.63 18.71
C LEU A 574 22.42 37.84 17.36
N ARG A 575 23.10 37.63 16.22
CA ARG A 575 22.54 37.77 14.87
C ARG A 575 21.64 36.59 14.44
N ASP A 576 21.74 35.44 15.11
CA ASP A 576 20.95 34.23 14.82
C ASP A 576 19.88 33.96 15.91
N ASP A 577 19.60 34.96 16.75
CA ASP A 577 18.55 34.88 17.77
C ASP A 577 17.15 34.85 17.13
N MET A 578 16.25 34.05 17.68
CA MET A 578 14.89 33.94 17.14
C MET A 578 14.01 35.04 17.73
N PRO A 579 13.44 35.92 16.90
CA PRO A 579 12.59 36.98 17.41
C PRO A 579 11.33 36.41 18.04
N LEU A 580 10.85 37.11 19.08
CA LEU A 580 9.52 36.89 19.62
C LEU A 580 8.49 37.44 18.64
N LYS A 581 7.35 36.76 18.50
CA LYS A 581 6.19 37.24 17.78
C LYS A 581 5.57 38.41 18.55
N ASP A 582 5.22 39.47 17.82
CA ASP A 582 4.56 40.65 18.39
C ASP A 582 3.17 40.32 18.96
N HIS A 583 2.47 39.34 18.38
CA HIS A 583 1.18 38.82 18.86
C HIS A 583 1.09 37.29 18.68
N PRO A 584 0.46 36.54 19.61
CA PRO A 584 0.18 35.12 19.40
C PRO A 584 -0.87 34.94 18.30
N ASP A 585 -0.67 33.97 17.40
CA ASP A 585 -1.59 33.66 16.30
C ASP A 585 -2.96 33.24 16.87
N MET A 586 -3.95 34.13 16.82
CA MET A 586 -5.34 33.86 17.20
C MET A 586 -6.02 33.06 16.08
N HIS A 587 -6.35 31.80 16.33
CA HIS A 587 -7.16 30.96 15.44
C HIS A 587 -8.57 30.78 15.99
#